data_AF-A0A823A290-F1
#
_entry.id   AF-A0A823A290-F1
#
_cell.length_a   1.000
_cell.length_b   1.000
_cell.length_c   1.000
_cell.angle_alpha   90.00
_cell.angle_beta   90.00
_cell.angle_gamma   90.00
#
_symmetry.space_group_name_H-M   'P 1'
#
loop_
_entity.id
_entity.type
_entity.pdbx_description
1 polymer ?
#
loop_
_entity_poly.entity_id
_entity_poly.type
_entity_poly.pdbx_seq_one_letter_code
_entity_poly.pdbx_strand_id
1 'polypeptide(L)'
;MARVTGVPISFLLSRGQSIKVLSQLLRKAKQKSLVIPNVKRQGSDQGTYEGATVLEAKAGFYEKPIATLDFASLYPSIMMAYNLCYCTLVMPEDARKLNLPPECVTKTPSGEIFVKSNLQKGILPEILEELLAARKRAKADLKEAKDPFEKAVLDGRQLALKVSANSVYGFTGATVGQLPCLEISSSVTSYGRQMIEHTKKLVEEKFTTLGGYKHNAEVIYGDTDSVMVQFGVPTVEEAMQLGREAADYISGTFIKPIKLEFEKVYYPYLLISKKRYAGLFWTNPDKFDKMDTKGIETVRRDNCLLVKNLVNECLHKILIDRDIPGAVQYVKNTISDLLMNRMDLSLLVITKGLTKTGDDYAVKAAHVELAERMRKRDAATAPDVGDRVPYVIIKAAKGAKAYERSEDPIYVLENNIPIDPQYYLENQISKPLLRIFDPILKNASKELFHGNHTRSVYISTPSNSGIMKFAKKQLSCLGCKALISNEDQTLCSHCKGREAELYCKTVANVRELEILFGSLWTQCQECQGSLHQDVLCTSRDCPIFYRRKKAQKDMAEAKLQLDRWKF
;
A
#
# COMPACT_ATOMS: atom_id res chain seq x y z
N MET A 1 -19.21 -14.55 12.37
CA MET A 1 -19.94 -13.55 11.55
C MET A 1 -21.40 -13.92 11.30
N ALA A 2 -21.72 -15.07 10.71
CA ALA A 2 -23.10 -15.50 10.42
C ALA A 2 -24.09 -15.30 11.59
N ARG A 3 -23.70 -15.72 12.81
CA ARG A 3 -24.52 -15.55 14.03
C ARG A 3 -24.78 -14.08 14.41
N VAL A 4 -23.83 -13.19 14.17
CA VAL A 4 -23.93 -11.76 14.52
C VAL A 4 -24.76 -11.00 13.48
N THR A 5 -24.57 -11.30 12.21
CA THR A 5 -25.25 -10.59 11.11
C THR A 5 -26.55 -11.25 10.67
N GLY A 6 -26.80 -12.50 11.09
CA GLY A 6 -28.04 -13.20 10.80
C GLY A 6 -28.19 -13.75 9.38
N VAL A 7 -27.07 -13.99 8.68
CA VAL A 7 -27.04 -14.49 7.29
C VAL A 7 -26.56 -15.94 7.20
N PRO A 8 -26.97 -16.72 6.18
CA PRO A 8 -26.43 -18.05 5.93
C PRO A 8 -24.91 -18.04 5.69
N ILE A 9 -24.24 -19.15 5.98
CA ILE A 9 -22.78 -19.30 5.80
C ILE A 9 -22.39 -19.10 4.33
N SER A 10 -23.17 -19.64 3.39
CA SER A 10 -22.93 -19.53 1.94
C SER A 10 -22.92 -18.07 1.45
N PHE A 11 -23.65 -17.17 2.11
CA PHE A 11 -23.69 -15.75 1.75
C PHE A 11 -22.42 -15.01 2.16
N LEU A 12 -21.65 -15.53 3.12
CA LEU A 12 -20.37 -14.93 3.50
C LEU A 12 -19.31 -15.09 2.41
N LEU A 13 -19.48 -16.05 1.49
CA LEU A 13 -18.58 -16.33 0.38
C LEU A 13 -19.07 -15.73 -0.95
N SER A 14 -20.39 -15.75 -1.17
CA SER A 14 -20.99 -15.36 -2.46
C SER A 14 -21.57 -13.94 -2.51
N ARG A 15 -21.74 -13.26 -1.36
CA ARG A 15 -22.39 -11.94 -1.30
C ARG A 15 -21.54 -10.91 -0.53
N GLY A 16 -21.83 -9.64 -0.79
CA GLY A 16 -21.13 -8.49 -0.19
C GLY A 16 -21.60 -8.12 1.23
N GLN A 17 -21.29 -6.90 1.66
CA GLN A 17 -21.64 -6.41 3.01
C GLN A 17 -23.10 -5.95 3.14
N SER A 18 -23.72 -5.46 2.06
CA SER A 18 -25.08 -4.89 2.07
C SER A 18 -26.13 -5.87 2.60
N ILE A 19 -26.05 -7.16 2.21
CA ILE A 19 -26.99 -8.19 2.65
C ILE A 19 -26.95 -8.42 4.17
N LYS A 20 -25.79 -8.22 4.80
CA LYS A 20 -25.61 -8.38 6.25
C LYS A 20 -26.35 -7.27 6.98
N VAL A 21 -26.19 -6.02 6.53
CA VAL A 21 -26.89 -4.86 7.11
C VAL A 21 -28.39 -4.98 6.88
N LEU A 22 -28.83 -5.36 5.68
CA LEU A 22 -30.25 -5.56 5.39
C LEU A 22 -30.87 -6.65 6.29
N SER A 23 -30.18 -7.77 6.50
CA SER A 23 -30.67 -8.85 7.36
C SER A 23 -30.89 -8.36 8.80
N GLN A 24 -29.95 -7.59 9.33
CA GLN A 24 -30.06 -6.99 10.67
C GLN A 24 -31.21 -5.98 10.73
N LEU A 25 -31.34 -5.12 9.72
CA LEU A 25 -32.41 -4.12 9.61
C LEU A 25 -33.79 -4.79 9.57
N LEU A 26 -33.98 -5.85 8.78
CA LEU A 26 -35.23 -6.59 8.70
C LEU A 26 -35.60 -7.26 10.04
N ARG A 27 -34.63 -7.86 10.73
CA ARG A 27 -34.84 -8.47 12.05
C ARG A 27 -35.31 -7.44 13.08
N LYS A 28 -34.67 -6.27 13.10
CA LYS A 28 -35.02 -5.17 14.01
C LYS A 28 -36.34 -4.49 13.64
N ALA A 29 -36.60 -4.30 12.35
CA ALA A 29 -37.87 -3.77 11.87
C ALA A 29 -39.04 -4.66 12.29
N LYS A 30 -38.90 -5.99 12.16
CA LYS A 30 -39.91 -6.94 12.64
C LYS A 30 -40.17 -6.83 14.14
N GLN A 31 -39.14 -6.66 14.96
CA GLN A 31 -39.28 -6.50 16.41
C GLN A 31 -40.04 -5.22 16.80
N LYS A 32 -39.94 -4.17 15.98
CA LYS A 32 -40.62 -2.89 16.20
C LYS A 32 -41.91 -2.73 15.39
N SER A 33 -42.39 -3.79 14.75
CA SER A 33 -43.58 -3.75 13.87
C SER A 33 -43.49 -2.70 12.76
N LEU A 34 -42.29 -2.49 12.22
CA LEU A 34 -42.02 -1.56 11.12
C LEU A 34 -41.86 -2.31 9.80
N VAL A 35 -42.26 -1.66 8.70
CA VAL A 35 -42.12 -2.17 7.34
C VAL A 35 -41.03 -1.38 6.62
N ILE A 36 -40.13 -2.08 5.95
CA ILE A 36 -39.09 -1.45 5.12
C ILE A 36 -39.68 -1.20 3.72
N PRO A 37 -39.69 0.05 3.23
CA PRO A 37 -40.21 0.35 1.91
C PRO A 37 -39.32 -0.25 0.80
N ASN A 38 -39.95 -0.68 -0.30
CA ASN A 38 -39.24 -1.09 -1.50
C ASN A 38 -39.04 0.13 -2.43
N VAL A 39 -38.03 0.95 -2.11
CA VAL A 39 -37.76 2.17 -2.86
C VAL A 39 -37.00 1.83 -4.14
N LYS A 40 -37.69 1.73 -5.28
CA LYS A 40 -37.05 1.65 -6.60
C LYS A 40 -36.54 3.04 -7.00
N ARG A 41 -35.34 3.43 -6.56
CA ARG A 41 -34.64 4.57 -7.17
C ARG A 41 -33.86 4.05 -8.38
N GLN A 42 -34.24 4.51 -9.57
CA GLN A 42 -33.43 4.37 -10.78
C GLN A 42 -32.09 5.05 -10.51
N GLY A 43 -30.98 4.39 -10.86
CA GLY A 43 -29.65 4.94 -10.71
C GLY A 43 -29.47 6.15 -11.62
N SER A 44 -29.85 7.34 -11.13
CA SER A 44 -29.59 8.60 -11.80
C SER A 44 -29.55 9.75 -10.78
N ASP A 45 -28.46 10.52 -10.84
CA ASP A 45 -28.33 11.93 -10.44
C ASP A 45 -28.67 12.38 -9.00
N GLN A 46 -28.75 11.47 -8.02
CA GLN A 46 -28.54 11.93 -6.65
C GLN A 46 -27.06 12.26 -6.48
N GLY A 47 -26.75 13.56 -6.63
CA GLY A 47 -25.39 14.10 -6.62
C GLY A 47 -24.52 13.54 -5.49
N THR A 48 -23.22 13.52 -5.73
CA THR A 48 -22.24 13.13 -4.70
C THR A 48 -22.36 14.07 -3.49
N TYR A 49 -22.46 13.51 -2.29
CA TYR A 49 -22.42 14.30 -1.05
C TYR A 49 -20.97 14.57 -0.62
N GLU A 50 -20.78 15.63 0.18
CA GLU A 50 -19.45 15.99 0.67
C GLU A 50 -18.94 14.95 1.68
N GLY A 51 -17.79 14.33 1.36
CA GLY A 51 -17.14 13.29 2.16
C GLY A 51 -16.38 13.83 3.39
N ALA A 52 -15.52 12.99 3.97
CA ALA A 52 -14.68 13.38 5.11
C ALA A 52 -13.71 14.54 4.77
N THR A 53 -13.43 15.40 5.75
CA THR A 53 -12.33 16.37 5.66
C THR A 53 -11.01 15.70 6.00
N VAL A 54 -9.99 16.01 5.21
CA VAL A 54 -8.60 15.75 5.55
C VAL A 54 -7.94 17.10 5.77
N LEU A 55 -7.50 17.36 7.00
CA LEU A 55 -6.79 18.59 7.35
C LEU A 55 -5.56 18.75 6.45
N GLU A 56 -5.11 20.00 6.29
CA GLU A 56 -3.89 20.27 5.56
C GLU A 56 -2.71 19.55 6.23
N ALA A 57 -1.90 18.88 5.42
CA ALA A 57 -0.72 18.18 5.89
C ALA A 57 0.46 19.14 5.83
N LYS A 58 1.05 19.46 6.98
CA LYS A 58 2.31 20.20 7.05
C LYS A 58 3.44 19.23 6.68
N ALA A 59 3.74 19.12 5.38
CA ALA A 59 4.74 18.19 4.90
C ALA A 59 6.12 18.53 5.49
N GLY A 60 6.84 17.53 5.95
CA GLY A 60 8.10 17.75 6.66
C GLY A 60 8.67 16.49 7.30
N PHE A 61 9.95 16.59 7.66
CA PHE A 61 10.60 15.63 8.54
C PHE A 61 10.60 16.18 9.97
N TYR A 62 9.93 15.45 10.87
CA TYR A 62 9.71 15.82 12.25
C TYR A 62 10.63 15.01 13.16
N GLU A 63 11.60 15.71 13.75
CA GLU A 63 12.53 15.17 14.74
C GLU A 63 12.03 15.31 16.17
N LYS A 64 10.79 15.73 16.37
CA LYS A 64 10.13 15.72 17.68
C LYS A 64 8.96 14.74 17.67
N PRO A 65 8.66 14.09 18.81
CA PRO A 65 7.51 13.20 18.95
C PRO A 65 6.18 13.83 18.51
N ILE A 66 5.42 13.07 17.73
CA ILE A 66 4.07 13.41 17.27
C ILE A 66 3.07 12.44 17.90
N ALA A 67 2.17 12.94 18.74
CA ALA A 67 1.11 12.14 19.33
C ALA A 67 -0.07 12.00 18.35
N THR A 68 -0.63 10.80 18.23
CA THR A 68 -1.83 10.56 17.43
C THR A 68 -3.03 10.29 18.34
N LEU A 69 -4.07 11.09 18.16
CA LEU A 69 -5.35 10.95 18.82
C LEU A 69 -6.38 10.46 17.79
N ASP A 70 -7.10 9.37 18.08
CA ASP A 70 -8.05 8.74 17.15
C ASP A 70 -9.44 8.58 17.77
N PHE A 71 -10.48 8.85 17.00
CA PHE A 71 -11.86 8.68 17.44
C PHE A 71 -12.26 7.21 17.41
N ALA A 72 -12.66 6.68 18.56
CA ALA A 72 -13.07 5.29 18.67
C ALA A 72 -14.37 5.02 17.89
N SER A 73 -14.23 4.45 16.69
CA SER A 73 -15.35 4.13 15.78
C SER A 73 -16.19 5.35 15.41
N LEU A 74 -15.55 6.41 14.90
CA LEU A 74 -16.15 7.73 14.64
C LEU A 74 -17.58 7.69 14.08
N TYR A 75 -17.79 7.13 12.88
CA TYR A 75 -19.11 7.17 12.22
C TYR A 75 -20.19 6.38 12.98
N PRO A 76 -19.97 5.12 13.40
CA PRO A 76 -20.87 4.46 14.33
C PRO A 76 -21.22 5.29 15.57
N SER A 77 -20.22 5.93 16.18
CA SER A 77 -20.41 6.73 17.40
C SER A 77 -21.24 7.99 17.15
N ILE A 78 -21.05 8.68 16.02
CA ILE A 78 -21.89 9.81 15.59
C ILE A 78 -23.35 9.37 15.39
N MET A 79 -23.57 8.27 14.67
CA MET A 79 -24.92 7.77 14.41
C MET A 79 -25.66 7.41 15.71
N MET A 80 -24.97 6.84 16.69
CA MET A 80 -25.55 6.54 18.01
C MET A 80 -25.78 7.80 18.84
N ALA A 81 -24.80 8.69 18.95
CA ALA A 81 -24.87 9.89 19.79
C ALA A 81 -25.99 10.84 19.38
N TYR A 82 -26.17 11.04 18.07
CA TYR A 82 -27.19 11.93 17.50
C TYR A 82 -28.46 11.20 17.03
N ASN A 83 -28.60 9.91 17.36
CA ASN A 83 -29.76 9.09 17.03
C ASN A 83 -30.14 9.11 15.52
N LEU A 84 -29.14 9.03 14.64
CA LEU A 84 -29.32 9.12 13.19
C LEU A 84 -29.82 7.79 12.63
N CYS A 85 -31.05 7.77 12.11
CA CYS A 85 -31.69 6.57 11.58
C CYS A 85 -32.79 6.91 10.56
N TYR A 86 -33.14 5.96 9.69
CA TYR A 86 -34.26 6.09 8.76
C TYR A 86 -35.58 6.45 9.45
N CYS A 87 -35.87 5.85 10.61
CA CYS A 87 -37.12 6.07 11.34
C CYS A 87 -37.10 7.29 12.27
N THR A 88 -35.99 8.02 12.35
CA THR A 88 -35.87 9.24 13.16
C THR A 88 -35.67 10.49 12.31
N LEU A 89 -35.48 10.33 10.99
CA LEU A 89 -35.43 11.43 10.03
C LEU A 89 -36.82 12.06 9.86
N VAL A 90 -36.90 13.38 9.99
CA VAL A 90 -38.15 14.14 9.86
C VAL A 90 -38.02 15.13 8.72
N MET A 91 -39.00 15.15 7.82
CA MET A 91 -39.05 16.15 6.76
C MET A 91 -39.40 17.53 7.34
N PRO A 92 -38.83 18.64 6.82
CA PRO A 92 -39.08 19.98 7.37
C PRO A 92 -40.56 20.41 7.41
N GLU A 93 -41.38 19.84 6.53
CA GLU A 93 -42.83 20.07 6.53
C GLU A 93 -43.52 19.34 7.68
N ASP A 94 -43.14 18.10 7.95
CA ASP A 94 -43.73 17.28 9.01
C ASP A 94 -43.33 17.79 10.38
N ALA A 95 -42.10 18.28 10.54
CA ALA A 95 -41.66 18.95 11.76
C ALA A 95 -42.54 20.16 12.11
N ARG A 96 -42.95 20.94 11.09
CA ARG A 96 -43.86 22.09 11.24
C ARG A 96 -45.30 21.65 11.54
N LYS A 97 -45.82 20.64 10.83
CA LYS A 97 -47.18 20.12 11.02
C LYS A 97 -47.38 19.49 12.40
N LEU A 98 -46.39 18.73 12.87
CA LEU A 98 -46.44 18.02 14.15
C LEU A 98 -46.10 18.92 15.35
N ASN A 99 -45.72 20.19 15.11
CA ASN A 99 -45.30 21.16 16.11
C ASN A 99 -44.32 20.55 17.13
N LEU A 100 -43.32 19.81 16.63
CA LEU A 100 -42.40 19.06 17.47
C LEU A 100 -41.58 20.03 18.35
N PRO A 101 -41.53 19.81 19.68
CA PRO A 101 -40.78 20.68 20.55
C PRO A 101 -39.28 20.69 20.16
N PRO A 102 -38.62 21.87 20.13
CA PRO A 102 -37.20 21.97 19.77
C PRO A 102 -36.27 21.08 20.61
N GLU A 103 -36.65 20.79 21.86
CA GLU A 103 -35.93 19.90 22.76
C GLU A 103 -35.96 18.42 22.35
N CYS A 104 -36.94 18.01 21.52
CA CYS A 104 -37.14 16.64 21.06
C CYS A 104 -36.49 16.37 19.69
N VAL A 105 -35.97 17.40 19.03
CA VAL A 105 -35.32 17.28 17.71
C VAL A 105 -33.89 17.80 17.75
N THR A 106 -33.07 17.32 16.82
CA THR A 106 -31.71 17.80 16.59
C THR A 106 -31.59 18.18 15.12
N LYS A 107 -31.13 19.40 14.86
CA LYS A 107 -30.79 19.84 13.51
C LYS A 107 -29.31 19.57 13.27
N THR A 108 -29.01 18.86 12.20
CA THR A 108 -27.64 18.53 11.82
C THR A 108 -26.97 19.74 11.18
N PRO A 109 -25.63 19.77 11.11
CA PRO A 109 -24.92 20.86 10.45
C PRO A 109 -25.22 20.97 8.94
N SER A 110 -25.64 19.87 8.31
CA SER A 110 -26.10 19.85 6.91
C SER A 110 -27.56 20.29 6.75
N GLY A 111 -28.30 20.45 7.85
CA GLY A 111 -29.62 21.09 7.90
C GLY A 111 -30.79 20.12 8.08
N GLU A 112 -30.56 18.81 8.05
CA GLU A 112 -31.57 17.78 8.27
C GLU A 112 -32.00 17.68 9.73
N ILE A 113 -33.21 17.19 9.97
CA ILE A 113 -33.83 17.16 11.30
C ILE A 113 -34.03 15.71 11.73
N PHE A 114 -33.51 15.35 12.91
CA PHE A 114 -33.67 14.03 13.50
C PHE A 114 -34.33 14.11 14.89
N VAL A 115 -35.19 13.15 15.20
CA VAL A 115 -35.78 12.99 16.52
C VAL A 115 -34.73 12.47 17.51
N LYS A 116 -34.72 13.01 18.73
CA LYS A 116 -33.83 12.55 19.81
C LYS A 116 -34.27 11.20 20.38
N SER A 117 -33.34 10.51 21.03
CA SER A 117 -33.53 9.16 21.55
C SER A 117 -34.57 9.06 22.69
N ASN A 118 -34.91 10.19 23.33
CA ASN A 118 -35.95 10.26 24.37
C ASN A 118 -37.36 10.00 23.82
N LEU A 119 -37.65 10.42 22.58
CA LEU A 119 -38.95 10.19 21.95
C LEU A 119 -38.97 8.85 21.22
N GLN A 120 -37.95 8.58 20.40
CA GLN A 120 -37.85 7.32 19.67
C GLN A 120 -36.40 6.93 19.41
N LYS A 121 -35.99 5.76 19.92
CA LYS A 121 -34.68 5.17 19.62
C LYS A 121 -34.66 4.56 18.21
N GLY A 122 -33.73 5.03 17.40
CA GLY A 122 -33.53 4.55 16.03
C GLY A 122 -33.04 3.09 15.96
N ILE A 123 -33.37 2.40 14.86
CA ILE A 123 -32.92 1.03 14.60
C ILE A 123 -31.41 0.96 14.33
N LEU A 124 -30.85 1.89 13.55
CA LEU A 124 -29.42 1.88 13.22
C LEU A 124 -28.53 2.02 14.48
N PRO A 125 -28.82 2.95 15.43
CA PRO A 125 -28.13 2.98 16.71
C PRO A 125 -28.14 1.64 17.46
N GLU A 126 -29.27 0.93 17.52
CA GLU A 126 -29.34 -0.38 18.19
C GLU A 126 -28.48 -1.46 17.51
N ILE A 127 -28.47 -1.50 16.17
CA ILE A 127 -27.62 -2.43 15.41
C ILE A 127 -26.14 -2.13 15.69
N LEU A 128 -25.77 -0.84 15.72
CA LEU A 128 -24.40 -0.41 15.98
C LEU A 128 -23.97 -0.73 17.43
N GLU A 129 -24.86 -0.55 18.41
CA GLU A 129 -24.61 -0.95 19.81
C GLU A 129 -24.29 -2.45 19.91
N GLU A 130 -25.07 -3.31 19.24
CA GLU A 130 -24.85 -4.76 19.22
C GLU A 130 -23.51 -5.14 18.56
N LEU A 131 -23.19 -4.52 17.42
CA LEU A 131 -21.94 -4.76 16.70
C LEU A 131 -20.72 -4.29 17.50
N LEU A 132 -20.80 -3.12 18.13
CA LEU A 132 -19.72 -2.58 18.95
C LEU A 132 -19.56 -3.34 20.26
N ALA A 133 -20.65 -3.79 20.90
CA ALA A 133 -20.59 -4.67 22.06
C ALA A 133 -19.93 -6.01 21.72
N ALA A 134 -20.28 -6.61 20.58
CA ALA A 134 -19.63 -7.82 20.09
C ALA A 134 -18.15 -7.60 19.80
N ARG A 135 -17.78 -6.45 19.23
CA ARG A 135 -16.39 -6.06 18.98
C ARG A 135 -15.62 -5.86 20.28
N LYS A 136 -16.22 -5.23 21.29
CA LYS A 136 -15.62 -5.02 22.61
C LYS A 136 -15.26 -6.36 23.26
N ARG A 137 -16.16 -7.35 23.20
CA ARG A 137 -15.87 -8.73 23.65
C ARG A 137 -14.71 -9.35 22.88
N ALA A 138 -14.73 -9.28 21.54
CA ALA A 138 -13.63 -9.82 20.73
C ALA A 138 -12.26 -9.16 21.03
N LYS A 139 -12.23 -7.86 21.35
CA LYS A 139 -11.00 -7.18 21.79
C LYS A 139 -10.57 -7.57 23.21
N ALA A 140 -11.50 -7.95 24.09
CA ALA A 140 -11.18 -8.48 25.42
C ALA A 140 -10.55 -9.88 25.27
N ASP A 141 -11.17 -10.77 24.50
CA ASP A 141 -10.62 -12.10 24.16
C ASP A 141 -9.18 -11.96 23.59
N LEU A 142 -8.95 -10.99 22.69
CA LEU A 142 -7.64 -10.73 22.09
C LEU A 142 -6.57 -10.31 23.11
N LYS A 143 -6.94 -9.57 24.16
CA LYS A 143 -6.00 -9.13 25.21
C LYS A 143 -5.57 -10.28 26.11
N GLU A 144 -6.46 -11.25 26.33
CA GLU A 144 -6.21 -12.42 27.18
C GLU A 144 -5.43 -13.52 26.45
N ALA A 145 -5.56 -13.61 25.13
CA ALA A 145 -4.84 -14.57 24.31
C ALA A 145 -3.31 -14.42 24.46
N LYS A 146 -2.60 -15.54 24.54
CA LYS A 146 -1.13 -15.57 24.65
C LYS A 146 -0.47 -16.01 23.35
N ASP A 147 -1.07 -16.98 22.67
CA ASP A 147 -0.55 -17.57 21.45
C ASP A 147 -0.58 -16.55 20.27
N PRO A 148 0.53 -16.36 19.53
CA PRO A 148 0.58 -15.43 18.41
C PRO A 148 -0.41 -15.73 17.28
N PHE A 149 -0.67 -17.01 16.99
CA PHE A 149 -1.60 -17.40 15.93
C PHE A 149 -3.05 -17.13 16.36
N GLU A 150 -3.41 -17.48 17.59
CA GLU A 150 -4.71 -17.14 18.19
C GLU A 150 -4.95 -15.62 18.20
N LYS A 151 -3.94 -14.83 18.60
CA LYS A 151 -4.00 -13.36 18.53
C LYS A 151 -4.31 -12.87 17.12
N ALA A 152 -3.65 -13.43 16.09
CA ALA A 152 -3.90 -13.05 14.70
C ALA A 152 -5.34 -13.38 14.26
N VAL A 153 -5.88 -14.53 14.68
CA VAL A 153 -7.26 -14.93 14.38
C VAL A 153 -8.28 -14.02 15.09
N LEU A 154 -8.06 -13.71 16.37
CA LEU A 154 -8.91 -12.83 17.15
C LEU A 154 -8.86 -11.38 16.66
N ASP A 155 -7.69 -10.91 16.20
CA ASP A 155 -7.58 -9.61 15.54
C ASP A 155 -8.38 -9.60 14.22
N GLY A 156 -8.26 -10.66 13.40
CA GLY A 156 -9.11 -10.83 12.21
C GLY A 156 -10.61 -10.77 12.55
N ARG A 157 -11.02 -11.38 13.67
CA ARG A 157 -12.42 -11.34 14.16
C ARG A 157 -12.86 -9.93 14.56
N GLN A 158 -12.07 -9.17 15.32
CA GLN A 158 -12.45 -7.80 15.70
C GLN A 158 -12.45 -6.86 14.49
N LEU A 159 -11.53 -7.04 13.53
CA LEU A 159 -11.49 -6.28 12.28
C LEU A 159 -12.76 -6.53 11.44
N ALA A 160 -13.21 -7.79 11.32
CA ALA A 160 -14.44 -8.11 10.60
C ALA A 160 -15.68 -7.43 11.21
N LEU A 161 -15.75 -7.33 12.55
CA LEU A 161 -16.80 -6.59 13.25
C LEU A 161 -16.69 -5.08 13.03
N LYS A 162 -15.47 -4.51 13.05
CA LYS A 162 -15.22 -3.09 12.71
C LYS A 162 -15.72 -2.77 11.30
N VAL A 163 -15.35 -3.60 10.32
CA VAL A 163 -15.77 -3.43 8.92
C VAL A 163 -17.28 -3.51 8.80
N SER A 164 -17.93 -4.43 9.51
CA SER A 164 -19.39 -4.56 9.51
C SER A 164 -20.08 -3.33 10.09
N ALA A 165 -19.59 -2.78 11.20
CA ALA A 165 -20.12 -1.54 11.79
C ALA A 165 -19.97 -0.35 10.84
N ASN A 166 -18.80 -0.17 10.22
CA ASN A 166 -18.59 0.88 9.21
C ASN A 166 -19.44 0.68 7.95
N SER A 167 -19.76 -0.57 7.61
CA SER A 167 -20.64 -0.89 6.47
C SER A 167 -22.09 -0.48 6.71
N VAL A 168 -22.54 -0.31 7.97
CA VAL A 168 -23.88 0.22 8.28
C VAL A 168 -24.02 1.66 7.77
N TYR A 169 -23.02 2.51 8.01
CA TYR A 169 -22.93 3.84 7.40
C TYR A 169 -22.82 3.75 5.87
N GLY A 170 -21.94 2.88 5.37
CA GLY A 170 -21.77 2.71 3.92
C GLY A 170 -23.06 2.26 3.21
N PHE A 171 -23.93 1.53 3.89
CA PHE A 171 -25.23 1.10 3.38
C PHE A 171 -26.20 2.27 3.21
N THR A 172 -26.19 3.26 4.09
CA THR A 172 -27.05 4.46 3.95
C THR A 172 -26.57 5.33 2.78
N GLY A 173 -25.26 5.41 2.53
CA GLY A 173 -24.69 6.25 1.46
C GLY A 173 -24.64 5.60 0.08
N ALA A 174 -24.92 4.30 -0.03
CA ALA A 174 -24.82 3.56 -1.29
C ALA A 174 -26.00 3.89 -2.23
N THR A 175 -25.77 4.80 -3.18
CA THR A 175 -26.76 5.20 -4.20
C THR A 175 -27.25 4.02 -5.06
N VAL A 176 -26.33 3.09 -5.37
CA VAL A 176 -26.66 1.79 -5.98
C VAL A 176 -26.86 0.77 -4.86
N GLY A 177 -28.06 0.77 -4.27
CA GLY A 177 -28.38 -0.03 -3.11
C GLY A 177 -29.89 -0.22 -2.91
N GLN A 178 -30.26 -0.98 -1.88
CA GLN A 178 -31.65 -1.31 -1.59
C GLN A 178 -32.39 -0.19 -0.85
N LEU A 179 -31.67 0.61 -0.04
CA LEU A 179 -32.27 1.65 0.78
C LEU A 179 -31.33 2.86 0.97
N PRO A 180 -30.96 3.58 -0.11
CA PRO A 180 -30.12 4.78 0.00
C PRO A 180 -30.83 5.90 0.78
N CYS A 181 -30.10 6.53 1.70
CA CYS A 181 -30.48 7.76 2.40
C CYS A 181 -29.24 8.64 2.56
N LEU A 182 -29.11 9.60 1.64
CA LEU A 182 -27.96 10.50 1.60
C LEU A 182 -27.99 11.49 2.75
N GLU A 183 -29.17 11.82 3.27
CA GLU A 183 -29.42 12.72 4.40
C GLU A 183 -28.74 12.25 5.68
N ILE A 184 -28.75 10.94 5.95
CA ILE A 184 -28.01 10.35 7.07
C ILE A 184 -26.51 10.44 6.79
N SER A 185 -26.10 10.14 5.56
CA SER A 185 -24.69 10.03 5.20
C SER A 185 -23.99 11.38 5.17
N SER A 186 -24.67 12.43 4.69
CA SER A 186 -24.24 13.84 4.73
C SER A 186 -24.15 14.34 6.17
N SER A 187 -25.15 14.04 6.99
CA SER A 187 -25.16 14.43 8.40
C SER A 187 -23.98 13.82 9.18
N VAL A 188 -23.70 12.54 8.97
CA VAL A 188 -22.57 11.85 9.61
C VAL A 188 -21.23 12.47 9.20
N THR A 189 -21.01 12.73 7.90
CA THR A 189 -19.75 13.35 7.46
C THR A 189 -19.62 14.78 7.96
N SER A 190 -20.72 15.54 7.97
CA SER A 190 -20.73 16.91 8.45
C SER A 190 -20.39 17.02 9.94
N TYR A 191 -20.98 16.16 10.79
CA TYR A 191 -20.55 16.06 12.19
C TYR A 191 -19.08 15.67 12.32
N GLY A 192 -18.61 14.69 11.53
CA GLY A 192 -17.20 14.30 11.53
C GLY A 192 -16.26 15.47 11.21
N ARG A 193 -16.60 16.30 10.22
CA ARG A 193 -15.84 17.51 9.88
C ARG A 193 -15.79 18.51 11.04
N GLN A 194 -16.94 18.81 11.66
CA GLN A 194 -17.01 19.71 12.80
C GLN A 194 -16.22 19.19 14.01
N MET A 195 -16.27 17.88 14.28
CA MET A 195 -15.57 17.27 15.41
C MET A 195 -14.05 17.35 15.27
N ILE A 196 -13.51 17.12 14.07
CA ILE A 196 -12.06 17.28 13.81
C ILE A 196 -11.65 18.74 14.01
N GLU A 197 -12.40 19.68 13.44
CA GLU A 197 -12.08 21.11 13.54
C GLU A 197 -12.17 21.59 15.00
N HIS A 198 -13.18 21.13 15.75
CA HIS A 198 -13.30 21.39 17.18
C HIS A 198 -12.13 20.81 17.97
N THR A 199 -11.73 19.56 17.67
CA THR A 199 -10.56 18.91 18.29
C THR A 199 -9.29 19.70 18.04
N LYS A 200 -9.06 20.13 16.79
CA LYS A 200 -7.91 20.96 16.42
C LYS A 200 -7.86 22.24 17.25
N LYS A 201 -8.96 23.00 17.28
CA LYS A 201 -9.04 24.26 18.04
C LYS A 201 -8.75 24.06 19.52
N LEU A 202 -9.38 23.07 20.15
CA LEU A 202 -9.17 22.80 21.57
C LEU A 202 -7.73 22.41 21.91
N VAL A 203 -7.08 21.65 21.03
CA VAL A 203 -5.65 21.31 21.19
C VAL A 203 -4.79 22.57 21.12
N GLU A 204 -4.98 23.38 20.07
CA GLU A 204 -4.15 24.57 19.80
C GLU A 204 -4.42 25.72 20.80
N GLU A 205 -5.60 25.79 21.41
CA GLU A 205 -5.94 26.81 22.42
C GLU A 205 -5.45 26.43 23.82
N LYS A 206 -5.69 25.18 24.25
CA LYS A 206 -5.39 24.74 25.64
C LYS A 206 -3.90 24.51 25.85
N PHE A 207 -3.25 23.80 24.93
CA PHE A 207 -1.87 23.34 25.12
C PHE A 207 -0.88 24.39 24.61
N THR A 208 -0.90 25.56 25.25
CA THR A 208 -0.05 26.71 24.91
C THR A 208 0.84 27.11 26.08
N THR A 209 1.87 27.91 25.81
CA THR A 209 2.71 28.51 26.86
C THR A 209 1.92 29.42 27.79
N LEU A 210 0.89 30.10 27.28
CA LEU A 210 -0.06 30.87 28.08
C LEU A 210 -0.91 29.96 29.00
N GLY A 211 -1.22 28.75 28.53
CA GLY A 211 -1.90 27.71 29.31
C GLY A 211 -1.01 26.98 30.32
N GLY A 212 0.24 27.40 30.51
CA GLY A 212 1.18 26.82 31.47
C GLY A 212 1.99 25.63 30.95
N TYR A 213 1.92 25.32 29.65
CA TYR A 213 2.70 24.23 29.03
C TYR A 213 4.07 24.71 28.55
N LYS A 214 5.03 23.78 28.40
CA LYS A 214 6.41 24.12 27.98
C LYS A 214 6.49 24.72 26.57
N HIS A 215 5.58 24.30 25.68
CA HIS A 215 5.55 24.69 24.27
C HIS A 215 4.11 24.83 23.78
N ASN A 216 3.93 25.53 22.65
CA ASN A 216 2.66 25.56 21.96
C ASN A 216 2.47 24.28 21.15
N ALA A 217 1.35 23.60 21.36
CA ALA A 217 0.95 22.46 20.58
C ALA A 217 0.46 22.89 19.19
N GLU A 218 0.77 22.10 18.19
CA GLU A 218 0.40 22.36 16.81
C GLU A 218 -0.16 21.09 16.17
N VAL A 219 -1.30 21.20 15.49
CA VAL A 219 -1.82 20.10 14.68
C VAL A 219 -1.11 20.11 13.34
N ILE A 220 -0.35 19.04 13.07
CA ILE A 220 0.44 18.92 11.84
C ILE A 220 -0.30 18.17 10.73
N TYR A 221 -1.24 17.30 11.10
CA TYR A 221 -2.03 16.51 10.18
C TYR A 221 -3.31 15.98 10.84
N GLY A 222 -4.33 15.71 10.04
CA GLY A 222 -5.51 14.96 10.47
C GLY A 222 -6.16 14.25 9.30
N ASP A 223 -6.52 12.98 9.49
CA ASP A 223 -7.18 12.14 8.49
C ASP A 223 -8.46 11.58 9.08
N THR A 224 -9.61 12.17 8.72
CA THR A 224 -10.98 11.70 8.96
C THR A 224 -11.37 11.44 10.43
N ASP A 225 -10.72 10.51 11.10
CA ASP A 225 -10.94 10.08 12.48
C ASP A 225 -9.73 10.33 13.40
N SER A 226 -8.58 10.71 12.83
CA SER A 226 -7.35 10.92 13.59
C SER A 226 -6.79 12.34 13.47
N VAL A 227 -6.19 12.83 14.55
CA VAL A 227 -5.49 14.11 14.65
C VAL A 227 -4.07 13.86 15.17
N MET A 228 -3.08 14.38 14.46
CA MET A 228 -1.66 14.25 14.79
C MET A 228 -1.13 15.58 15.32
N VAL A 229 -0.72 15.56 16.59
CA VAL A 229 -0.36 16.73 17.38
C VAL A 229 1.12 16.71 17.71
N GLN A 230 1.79 17.81 17.44
CA GLN A 230 3.14 18.07 17.93
C GLN A 230 3.04 18.91 19.21
N PHE A 231 3.32 18.32 20.37
CA PHE A 231 3.35 19.05 21.65
C PHE A 231 4.68 19.81 21.89
N GLY A 232 5.67 19.64 21.02
CA GLY A 232 6.95 20.36 21.09
C GLY A 232 7.98 19.80 22.07
N VAL A 233 7.58 18.87 22.95
CA VAL A 233 8.45 18.15 23.91
C VAL A 233 9.44 17.22 23.19
N PRO A 234 10.64 16.98 23.75
CA PRO A 234 11.66 16.16 23.09
C PRO A 234 11.51 14.65 23.34
N THR A 235 10.82 14.24 24.41
CA THR A 235 10.75 12.83 24.83
C THR A 235 9.42 12.17 24.43
N VAL A 236 9.48 10.87 24.10
CA VAL A 236 8.29 10.08 23.77
C VAL A 236 7.35 9.97 24.97
N GLU A 237 7.90 9.77 26.17
CA GLU A 237 7.12 9.63 27.40
C GLU A 237 6.27 10.86 27.71
N GLU A 238 6.86 12.06 27.70
CA GLU A 238 6.11 13.31 27.92
C GLU A 238 5.04 13.50 26.83
N ALA A 239 5.35 13.19 25.57
CA ALA A 239 4.38 13.28 24.48
C ALA A 239 3.21 12.31 24.64
N MET A 240 3.46 11.10 25.15
CA MET A 240 2.41 10.14 25.49
C MET A 240 1.53 10.63 26.63
N GLN A 241 2.11 11.23 27.67
CA GLN A 241 1.35 11.78 28.79
C GLN A 241 0.43 12.92 28.35
N LEU A 242 0.98 13.89 27.60
CA LEU A 242 0.20 15.00 27.04
C LEU A 242 -0.86 14.52 26.05
N GLY A 243 -0.55 13.49 25.25
CA GLY A 243 -1.51 12.86 24.34
C GLY A 243 -2.69 12.23 25.08
N ARG A 244 -2.46 11.54 26.20
CA ARG A 244 -3.53 10.98 27.05
C ARG A 244 -4.36 12.09 27.70
N GLU A 245 -3.70 13.11 28.24
CA GLU A 245 -4.40 14.27 28.82
C GLU A 245 -5.29 14.98 27.80
N ALA A 246 -4.78 15.22 26.59
CA ALA A 246 -5.54 15.81 25.51
C ALA A 246 -6.73 14.94 25.10
N ALA A 247 -6.53 13.63 24.96
CA ALA A 247 -7.60 12.69 24.62
C ALA A 247 -8.73 12.71 25.66
N ASP A 248 -8.39 12.65 26.94
CA ASP A 248 -9.39 12.63 28.03
C ASP A 248 -10.11 13.97 28.17
N TYR A 249 -9.39 15.09 28.10
CA TYR A 249 -9.98 16.42 28.15
C TYR A 249 -10.97 16.67 27.00
N ILE A 250 -10.54 16.40 25.76
CA ILE A 250 -11.36 16.64 24.57
C ILE A 250 -12.53 15.66 24.50
N SER A 251 -12.35 14.41 24.96
CA SER A 251 -13.47 13.47 25.08
C SER A 251 -14.60 14.00 25.98
N GLY A 252 -14.27 14.83 26.98
CA GLY A 252 -15.25 15.44 27.86
C GLY A 252 -16.16 16.49 27.20
N THR A 253 -15.79 17.03 26.03
CA THR A 253 -16.60 18.03 25.32
C THR A 253 -17.62 17.43 24.36
N PHE A 254 -17.53 16.11 24.11
CA PHE A 254 -18.40 15.41 23.19
C PHE A 254 -19.54 14.64 23.89
N ILE A 255 -20.62 14.41 23.14
CA ILE A 255 -21.76 13.61 23.60
C ILE A 255 -21.36 12.13 23.60
N LYS A 256 -21.64 11.40 24.69
CA LYS A 256 -21.42 9.95 24.76
C LYS A 256 -22.23 9.23 23.66
N PRO A 257 -21.69 8.20 22.97
CA PRO A 257 -20.46 7.47 23.27
C PRO A 257 -19.21 7.95 22.49
N ILE A 258 -19.23 9.17 21.93
CA ILE A 258 -18.06 9.71 21.22
C ILE A 258 -16.91 9.85 22.21
N LYS A 259 -15.76 9.25 21.87
CA LYS A 259 -14.54 9.32 22.66
C LYS A 259 -13.33 9.42 21.74
N LEU A 260 -12.41 10.31 22.09
CA LEU A 260 -11.08 10.42 21.51
C LEU A 260 -10.12 9.58 22.37
N GLU A 261 -9.30 8.76 21.73
CA GLU A 261 -8.33 7.91 22.42
C GLU A 261 -6.91 8.23 21.95
N PHE A 262 -5.98 8.27 22.89
CA PHE A 262 -4.57 8.25 22.55
C PHE A 262 -4.22 6.88 21.97
N GLU A 263 -3.67 6.85 20.76
CA GLU A 263 -3.34 5.60 20.06
C GLU A 263 -1.84 5.29 20.11
N LYS A 264 -0.99 6.26 19.76
CA LYS A 264 0.44 6.07 19.55
C LYS A 264 1.20 7.41 19.52
N VAL A 265 2.53 7.33 19.57
CA VAL A 265 3.45 8.41 19.19
C VAL A 265 4.29 7.99 17.98
N TYR A 266 4.54 8.91 17.06
CA TYR A 266 5.58 8.76 16.03
C TYR A 266 6.85 9.52 16.41
N TYR A 267 7.99 8.84 16.41
CA TYR A 267 9.28 9.46 16.68
C TYR A 267 10.47 8.64 16.12
N PRO A 268 11.16 9.10 15.06
CA PRO A 268 10.88 10.26 14.23
C PRO A 268 9.66 10.04 13.32
N TYR A 269 9.21 11.13 12.68
CA TYR A 269 8.05 11.12 11.79
C TYR A 269 8.33 11.85 10.47
N LEU A 270 7.97 11.24 9.34
CA LEU A 270 8.10 11.78 7.99
C LEU A 270 6.71 11.89 7.37
N LEU A 271 6.22 13.12 7.21
CA LEU A 271 4.96 13.42 6.55
C LEU A 271 5.21 13.94 5.14
N ILE A 272 4.83 13.14 4.13
CA ILE A 272 5.04 13.47 2.72
C ILE A 272 3.83 14.23 2.19
N SER A 273 2.64 13.66 2.35
CA SER A 273 1.37 14.26 1.92
C SER A 273 0.20 13.54 2.57
N LYS A 274 -1.03 13.97 2.24
CA LYS A 274 -2.26 13.34 2.72
C LYS A 274 -2.23 11.82 2.45
N LYS A 275 -2.44 11.02 3.51
CA LYS A 275 -2.42 9.55 3.49
C LYS A 275 -1.06 8.94 3.07
N ARG A 276 0.02 9.71 3.13
CA ARG A 276 1.38 9.28 2.79
C ARG A 276 2.38 9.74 3.84
N TYR A 277 2.75 8.84 4.74
CA TYR A 277 3.69 9.12 5.82
C TYR A 277 4.39 7.86 6.31
N ALA A 278 5.52 8.05 6.96
CA ALA A 278 6.31 7.01 7.60
C ALA A 278 6.79 7.48 8.97
N GLY A 279 6.96 6.57 9.92
CA GLY A 279 7.52 6.91 11.22
C GLY A 279 7.76 5.68 12.07
N LEU A 280 8.56 5.81 13.12
CA LEU A 280 8.65 4.75 14.12
C LEU A 280 7.45 4.84 15.05
N PHE A 281 6.77 3.71 15.20
CA PHE A 281 5.52 3.56 15.93
C PHE A 281 5.81 3.21 17.39
N TRP A 282 5.38 4.04 18.33
CA TRP A 282 5.59 3.85 19.77
C TRP A 282 4.26 3.74 20.50
N THR A 283 4.04 2.62 21.19
CA THR A 283 2.94 2.43 22.16
C THR A 283 3.42 2.46 23.61
N ASN A 284 4.71 2.21 23.83
CA ASN A 284 5.42 2.37 25.09
C ASN A 284 6.59 3.35 24.91
N PRO A 285 7.07 4.00 25.99
CA PRO A 285 8.14 4.99 25.90
C PRO A 285 9.55 4.39 25.71
N ASP A 286 9.76 3.12 26.07
CA ASP A 286 11.10 2.52 26.13
C ASP A 286 11.59 2.03 24.76
N LYS A 287 10.69 1.49 23.93
CA LYS A 287 11.04 0.86 22.66
C LYS A 287 9.95 1.05 21.61
N PHE A 288 10.35 1.43 20.40
CA PHE A 288 9.46 1.43 19.25
C PHE A 288 9.01 0.01 18.89
N ASP A 289 7.74 -0.13 18.51
CA ASP A 289 7.15 -1.41 18.15
C ASP A 289 7.57 -1.84 16.73
N LYS A 290 7.51 -0.90 15.78
CA LYS A 290 7.84 -1.11 14.36
C LYS A 290 7.99 0.20 13.60
N MET A 291 8.56 0.14 12.40
CA MET A 291 8.41 1.20 11.41
C MET A 291 7.02 1.07 10.75
N ASP A 292 6.19 2.11 10.86
CA ASP A 292 4.88 2.17 10.19
C ASP A 292 4.98 3.01 8.92
N THR A 293 4.38 2.50 7.85
CA THR A 293 4.43 3.09 6.51
C THR A 293 3.02 3.11 5.93
N LYS A 294 2.45 4.29 5.71
CA LYS A 294 1.09 4.45 5.16
C LYS A 294 1.14 5.07 3.77
N GLY A 295 0.50 4.42 2.79
CA GLY A 295 0.31 4.94 1.44
C GLY A 295 1.56 5.15 0.58
N ILE A 296 2.74 4.88 1.14
CA ILE A 296 4.04 4.89 0.44
C ILE A 296 4.30 3.58 -0.29
N GLU A 297 5.29 3.61 -1.16
CA GLU A 297 5.56 2.58 -2.16
C GLU A 297 5.89 1.20 -1.57
N THR A 298 6.25 1.11 -0.28
CA THR A 298 6.57 -0.15 0.41
C THR A 298 5.36 -1.08 0.60
N VAL A 299 4.17 -0.51 0.81
CA VAL A 299 2.91 -1.25 1.03
C VAL A 299 2.06 -1.35 -0.23
N ARG A 300 2.44 -0.62 -1.27
CA ARG A 300 1.79 -0.60 -2.58
C ARG A 300 2.25 -1.79 -3.43
N ARG A 301 1.32 -2.38 -4.18
CA ARG A 301 1.55 -3.60 -4.98
C ARG A 301 1.72 -3.33 -6.48
N ASP A 302 1.69 -2.06 -6.89
CA ASP A 302 1.76 -1.61 -8.29
C ASP A 302 3.17 -1.19 -8.74
N ASN A 303 4.14 -1.19 -7.83
CA ASN A 303 5.55 -0.89 -8.12
C ASN A 303 6.38 -2.18 -8.21
N CYS A 304 7.55 -2.09 -8.84
CA CYS A 304 8.49 -3.21 -8.84
C CYS A 304 9.12 -3.44 -7.44
N LEU A 305 9.57 -4.67 -7.20
CA LEU A 305 10.15 -5.09 -5.93
C LEU A 305 11.41 -4.27 -5.57
N LEU A 306 12.17 -3.83 -6.58
CA LEU A 306 13.31 -2.93 -6.40
C LEU A 306 12.92 -1.66 -5.64
N VAL A 307 11.86 -0.97 -6.06
CA VAL A 307 11.42 0.28 -5.42
C VAL A 307 10.99 0.02 -3.98
N LYS A 308 10.27 -1.09 -3.73
CA LYS A 308 9.86 -1.47 -2.39
C LYS A 308 11.06 -1.66 -1.46
N ASN A 309 12.06 -2.43 -1.91
CA ASN A 309 13.26 -2.70 -1.13
C ASN A 309 14.09 -1.42 -0.93
N LEU A 310 14.29 -0.65 -2.01
CA LEU A 310 15.05 0.59 -1.98
C LEU A 310 14.44 1.61 -1.00
N VAL A 311 13.14 1.85 -1.09
CA VAL A 311 12.43 2.77 -0.19
C VAL A 311 12.47 2.26 1.25
N ASN A 312 12.29 0.96 1.48
CA ASN A 312 12.33 0.39 2.83
C ASN A 312 13.70 0.58 3.49
N GLU A 313 14.78 0.30 2.77
CA GLU A 313 16.15 0.49 3.26
C GLU A 313 16.49 1.97 3.47
N CYS A 314 16.04 2.86 2.57
CA CYS A 314 16.19 4.31 2.79
C CYS A 314 15.47 4.76 4.07
N LEU A 315 14.24 4.31 4.29
CA LEU A 315 13.49 4.65 5.50
C LEU A 315 14.14 4.04 6.76
N HIS A 316 14.67 2.82 6.69
CA HIS A 316 15.43 2.22 7.78
C HIS A 316 16.63 3.10 8.16
N LYS A 317 17.45 3.47 7.16
CA LYS A 317 18.63 4.31 7.37
C LYS A 317 18.29 5.70 7.92
N ILE A 318 17.20 6.30 7.43
CA ILE A 318 16.78 7.64 7.85
C ILE A 318 16.12 7.62 9.25
N LEU A 319 15.20 6.69 9.51
CA LEU A 319 14.36 6.70 10.72
C LEU A 319 15.00 5.96 11.90
N ILE A 320 15.69 4.86 11.63
CA ILE A 320 16.30 3.98 12.66
C ILE A 320 17.77 4.36 12.85
N ASP A 321 18.57 4.22 11.78
CA ASP A 321 20.03 4.43 11.87
C ASP A 321 20.42 5.92 11.98
N ARG A 322 19.50 6.82 11.65
CA ARG A 322 19.70 8.28 11.57
C ARG A 322 20.88 8.67 10.64
N ASP A 323 21.12 7.86 9.62
CA ASP A 323 22.23 8.00 8.67
C ASP A 323 21.71 8.40 7.27
N ILE A 324 21.51 9.71 7.08
CA ILE A 324 21.10 10.29 5.80
C ILE A 324 22.19 10.10 4.72
N PRO A 325 23.50 10.35 4.99
CA PRO A 325 24.56 10.11 4.01
C PRO A 325 24.64 8.66 3.53
N GLY A 326 24.51 7.68 4.44
CA GLY A 326 24.47 6.27 4.08
C GLY A 326 23.24 5.90 3.25
N ALA A 327 22.08 6.51 3.52
CA ALA A 327 20.90 6.36 2.69
C ALA A 327 21.12 6.89 1.25
N VAL A 328 21.74 8.07 1.11
CA VAL A 328 22.12 8.65 -0.19
C VAL A 328 23.09 7.75 -0.93
N GLN A 329 24.13 7.24 -0.25
CA GLN A 329 25.12 6.36 -0.88
C GLN A 329 24.50 5.04 -1.34
N TYR A 330 23.58 4.48 -0.56
CA TYR A 330 22.84 3.27 -0.93
C TYR A 330 21.98 3.48 -2.20
N VAL A 331 21.31 4.62 -2.31
CA VAL A 331 20.58 5.00 -3.53
C VAL A 331 21.53 5.10 -4.73
N LYS A 332 22.67 5.79 -4.58
CA LYS A 332 23.66 5.95 -5.66
C LYS A 332 24.18 4.61 -6.16
N ASN A 333 24.50 3.69 -5.25
CA ASN A 333 24.96 2.34 -5.59
C ASN A 333 23.87 1.56 -6.35
N THR A 334 22.63 1.61 -5.85
CA THR A 334 21.49 0.92 -6.49
C THR A 334 21.21 1.46 -7.91
N ILE A 335 21.28 2.79 -8.10
CA ILE A 335 21.14 3.40 -9.42
C ILE A 335 22.28 2.98 -10.35
N SER A 336 23.52 2.91 -9.84
CA SER A 336 24.66 2.43 -10.62
C SER A 336 24.46 0.97 -11.06
N ASP A 337 23.99 0.11 -10.16
CA ASP A 337 23.71 -1.31 -10.48
C ASP A 337 22.60 -1.46 -11.51
N LEU A 338 21.54 -0.64 -11.43
CA LEU A 338 20.48 -0.60 -12.43
C LEU A 338 21.01 -0.20 -13.82
N LEU A 339 21.78 0.88 -13.90
CA LEU A 339 22.31 1.40 -15.17
C LEU A 339 23.39 0.51 -15.77
N MET A 340 24.11 -0.24 -14.94
CA MET A 340 25.14 -1.19 -15.37
C MET A 340 24.57 -2.60 -15.66
N ASN A 341 23.24 -2.77 -15.63
CA ASN A 341 22.55 -4.04 -15.84
C ASN A 341 23.01 -5.16 -14.89
N ARG A 342 23.36 -4.80 -13.65
CA ARG A 342 23.80 -5.73 -12.59
C ARG A 342 22.66 -6.17 -11.67
N MET A 343 21.42 -5.78 -12.00
CA MET A 343 20.23 -6.08 -11.21
C MET A 343 19.57 -7.39 -11.64
N ASP A 344 19.04 -8.13 -10.67
CA ASP A 344 18.20 -9.29 -10.97
C ASP A 344 16.87 -8.85 -11.59
N LEU A 345 16.44 -9.56 -12.64
CA LEU A 345 15.19 -9.25 -13.34
C LEU A 345 13.97 -9.34 -12.42
N SER A 346 13.98 -10.23 -11.43
CA SER A 346 12.89 -10.39 -10.46
C SER A 346 12.62 -9.11 -9.68
N LEU A 347 13.64 -8.27 -9.46
CA LEU A 347 13.50 -6.98 -8.80
C LEU A 347 12.77 -5.95 -9.67
N LEU A 348 12.76 -6.14 -10.99
CA LEU A 348 12.17 -5.23 -11.97
C LEU A 348 10.75 -5.62 -12.41
N VAL A 349 10.26 -6.78 -11.96
CA VAL A 349 8.90 -7.26 -12.28
C VAL A 349 7.85 -6.36 -11.63
N ILE A 350 6.91 -5.87 -12.45
CA ILE A 350 5.75 -5.10 -12.04
C ILE A 350 4.52 -5.99 -12.19
N THR A 351 3.59 -5.94 -11.24
CA THR A 351 2.40 -6.81 -11.25
C THR A 351 1.11 -6.02 -11.11
N LYS A 352 0.18 -6.16 -12.07
CA LYS A 352 -1.15 -5.51 -12.02
C LYS A 352 -2.28 -6.52 -12.18
N GLY A 353 -3.39 -6.28 -11.48
CA GLY A 353 -4.58 -7.12 -11.58
C GLY A 353 -5.36 -6.83 -12.86
N LEU A 354 -5.75 -7.88 -13.59
CA LEU A 354 -6.61 -7.82 -14.76
C LEU A 354 -8.07 -7.86 -14.29
N THR A 355 -8.75 -6.72 -14.33
CA THR A 355 -10.11 -6.57 -13.78
C THR A 355 -11.23 -6.70 -14.80
N LYS A 356 -10.91 -6.56 -16.10
CA LYS A 356 -11.86 -6.62 -17.20
C LYS A 356 -11.24 -7.31 -18.41
N THR A 357 -12.06 -7.64 -19.39
CA THR A 357 -11.64 -8.06 -20.73
C THR A 357 -11.15 -6.86 -21.54
N GLY A 358 -10.25 -7.10 -22.51
CA GLY A 358 -9.50 -6.06 -23.21
C GLY A 358 -10.34 -4.90 -23.77
N ASP A 359 -11.49 -5.21 -24.36
CA ASP A 359 -12.36 -4.22 -25.01
C ASP A 359 -13.13 -3.31 -24.02
N ASP A 360 -13.27 -3.72 -22.75
CA ASP A 360 -13.99 -2.95 -21.73
C ASP A 360 -13.10 -1.92 -21.00
N TYR A 361 -11.82 -1.83 -21.39
CA TYR A 361 -10.90 -0.82 -20.90
C TYR A 361 -10.92 0.42 -21.78
N ALA A 362 -11.36 1.54 -21.21
CA ALA A 362 -11.33 2.85 -21.89
C ALA A 362 -9.92 3.33 -22.25
N VAL A 363 -8.88 2.83 -21.56
CA VAL A 363 -7.48 3.24 -21.75
C VAL A 363 -6.59 2.01 -21.93
N LYS A 364 -5.77 2.03 -22.99
CA LYS A 364 -4.76 1.00 -23.24
C LYS A 364 -3.71 0.99 -22.13
N ALA A 365 -3.68 -0.10 -21.37
CA ALA A 365 -2.76 -0.30 -20.26
C ALA A 365 -1.78 -1.45 -20.55
N ALA A 366 -0.55 -1.35 -20.03
CA ALA A 366 0.53 -2.31 -20.26
C ALA A 366 0.13 -3.77 -19.99
N HIS A 367 -0.34 -4.07 -18.78
CA HIS A 367 -0.80 -5.42 -18.41
C HIS A 367 -1.94 -5.98 -19.27
N VAL A 368 -2.81 -5.13 -19.82
CA VAL A 368 -3.93 -5.56 -20.68
C VAL A 368 -3.41 -5.93 -22.07
N GLU A 369 -2.63 -5.06 -22.69
CA GLU A 369 -2.02 -5.31 -24.00
C GLU A 369 -1.06 -6.50 -23.96
N LEU A 370 -0.34 -6.69 -22.84
CA LEU A 370 0.48 -7.88 -22.64
C LEU A 370 -0.37 -9.15 -22.53
N ALA A 371 -1.46 -9.13 -21.74
CA ALA A 371 -2.34 -10.30 -21.61
C ALA A 371 -2.91 -10.72 -22.97
N GLU A 372 -3.35 -9.77 -23.80
CA GLU A 372 -3.79 -10.06 -25.17
C GLU A 372 -2.66 -10.59 -26.06
N ARG A 373 -1.46 -10.04 -25.93
CA ARG A 373 -0.28 -10.54 -26.67
C ARG A 373 0.09 -11.96 -26.26
N MET A 374 0.04 -12.26 -24.96
CA MET A 374 0.25 -13.62 -24.44
C MET A 374 -0.82 -14.56 -24.98
N ARG A 375 -2.10 -14.17 -24.97
CA ARG A 375 -3.21 -14.97 -25.53
C ARG A 375 -3.05 -15.26 -27.02
N LYS A 376 -2.54 -14.30 -27.79
CA LYS A 376 -2.21 -14.50 -29.23
C LYS A 376 -1.02 -15.43 -29.46
N ARG A 377 -0.07 -15.48 -28.52
CA ARG A 377 1.10 -16.39 -28.59
C ARG A 377 0.72 -17.80 -28.17
N ASP A 378 0.04 -17.91 -27.04
CA ASP A 378 -0.46 -19.16 -26.47
C ASP A 378 -1.63 -18.87 -25.52
N ALA A 379 -2.82 -19.31 -25.92
CA ALA A 379 -4.03 -19.11 -25.14
C ALA A 379 -4.04 -19.92 -23.83
N ALA A 380 -3.30 -21.02 -23.74
CA ALA A 380 -3.31 -21.89 -22.56
C ALA A 380 -2.55 -21.30 -21.36
N THR A 381 -1.61 -20.39 -21.61
CA THR A 381 -0.76 -19.75 -20.58
C THR A 381 -1.13 -18.28 -20.33
N ALA A 382 -2.15 -17.79 -21.00
CA ALA A 382 -2.60 -16.41 -20.89
C ALA A 382 -3.37 -16.16 -19.57
N PRO A 383 -3.20 -14.98 -18.93
CA PRO A 383 -3.95 -14.63 -17.72
C PRO A 383 -5.45 -14.40 -17.98
N ASP A 384 -6.27 -14.76 -16.99
CA ASP A 384 -7.72 -14.56 -16.99
C ASP A 384 -8.16 -13.34 -16.16
N VAL A 385 -9.43 -12.95 -16.30
CA VAL A 385 -10.01 -11.86 -15.50
C VAL A 385 -10.06 -12.26 -14.02
N GLY A 386 -9.43 -11.43 -13.18
CA GLY A 386 -9.18 -11.70 -11.77
C GLY A 386 -7.70 -11.98 -11.49
N ASP A 387 -6.93 -12.43 -12.49
CA ASP A 387 -5.52 -12.75 -12.33
C ASP A 387 -4.65 -11.50 -12.22
N ARG A 388 -3.42 -11.72 -11.78
CA ARG A 388 -2.37 -10.70 -11.81
C ARG A 388 -1.37 -11.01 -12.91
N VAL A 389 -1.12 -10.00 -13.75
CA VAL A 389 -0.21 -10.08 -14.89
C VAL A 389 1.14 -9.49 -14.46
N PRO A 390 2.21 -10.31 -14.35
CA PRO A 390 3.56 -9.81 -14.17
C PRO A 390 4.13 -9.34 -15.51
N TYR A 391 4.89 -8.25 -15.50
CA TYR A 391 5.56 -7.75 -16.69
C TYR A 391 6.80 -6.93 -16.34
N VAL A 392 7.69 -6.79 -17.32
CA VAL A 392 8.83 -5.86 -17.29
C VAL A 392 8.73 -4.89 -18.46
N ILE A 393 9.45 -3.77 -18.38
CA ILE A 393 9.46 -2.76 -19.44
C ILE A 393 10.75 -2.84 -20.24
N ILE A 394 10.61 -3.23 -21.51
CA ILE A 394 11.72 -3.43 -22.43
C ILE A 394 12.11 -2.11 -23.13
N LYS A 395 13.33 -2.08 -23.67
CA LYS A 395 13.81 -0.99 -24.50
C LYS A 395 13.17 -1.07 -25.89
N ALA A 396 12.68 0.06 -26.37
CA ALA A 396 12.07 0.18 -27.69
C ALA A 396 12.50 1.51 -28.37
N ALA A 397 11.96 1.78 -29.56
CA ALA A 397 12.19 3.03 -30.26
C ALA A 397 11.78 4.24 -29.41
N LYS A 398 12.47 5.37 -29.61
CA LYS A 398 12.19 6.62 -28.90
C LYS A 398 10.74 7.04 -29.16
N GLY A 399 9.97 7.28 -28.10
CA GLY A 399 8.55 7.66 -28.18
C GLY A 399 7.56 6.49 -28.13
N ALA A 400 8.03 5.23 -28.15
CA ALA A 400 7.16 4.07 -27.96
C ALA A 400 6.49 4.12 -26.58
N LYS A 401 5.19 3.85 -26.56
CA LYS A 401 4.38 4.01 -25.34
C LYS A 401 4.62 2.83 -24.39
N ALA A 402 4.44 3.06 -23.09
CA ALA A 402 4.75 2.04 -22.08
C ALA A 402 3.97 0.72 -22.27
N TYR A 403 2.75 0.77 -22.84
CA TYR A 403 1.97 -0.44 -23.09
C TYR A 403 2.51 -1.30 -24.24
N GLU A 404 3.15 -0.69 -25.25
CA GLU A 404 3.81 -1.39 -26.36
C GLU A 404 5.09 -2.11 -25.89
N ARG A 405 5.66 -1.59 -24.81
CA ARG A 405 6.97 -1.97 -24.27
C ARG A 405 6.89 -2.93 -23.07
N SER A 406 5.69 -3.37 -22.71
CA SER A 406 5.52 -4.37 -21.67
C SER A 406 5.75 -5.76 -22.23
N GLU A 407 6.45 -6.61 -21.48
CA GLU A 407 6.74 -7.99 -21.91
C GLU A 407 6.79 -8.95 -20.71
N ASP A 408 6.49 -10.22 -20.98
CA ASP A 408 6.56 -11.28 -19.99
C ASP A 408 8.02 -11.52 -19.54
N PRO A 409 8.31 -11.60 -18.22
CA PRO A 409 9.69 -11.72 -17.75
C PRO A 409 10.41 -13.00 -18.23
N ILE A 410 9.68 -14.11 -18.41
CA ILE A 410 10.26 -15.38 -18.90
C ILE A 410 10.61 -15.22 -20.39
N TYR A 411 9.69 -14.66 -21.17
CA TYR A 411 9.93 -14.38 -22.59
C TYR A 411 11.15 -13.45 -22.79
N VAL A 412 11.32 -12.45 -21.92
CA VAL A 412 12.50 -11.58 -21.91
C VAL A 412 13.79 -12.34 -21.62
N LEU A 413 13.78 -13.25 -20.63
CA LEU A 413 14.94 -14.07 -20.29
C LEU A 413 15.31 -15.03 -21.42
N GLU A 414 14.34 -15.66 -22.06
CA GLU A 414 14.56 -16.62 -23.15
C GLU A 414 15.10 -15.94 -24.41
N ASN A 415 14.63 -14.72 -24.72
CA ASN A 415 14.98 -14.00 -25.95
C ASN A 415 16.09 -12.95 -25.79
N ASN A 416 16.67 -12.78 -24.59
CA ASN A 416 17.65 -11.72 -24.30
C ASN A 416 17.17 -10.31 -24.68
N ILE A 417 15.92 -9.98 -24.33
CA ILE A 417 15.38 -8.68 -24.70
C ILE A 417 15.92 -7.63 -23.71
N PRO A 418 16.53 -6.53 -24.19
CA PRO A 418 17.08 -5.51 -23.30
C PRO A 418 15.98 -4.78 -22.52
N ILE A 419 16.20 -4.62 -21.22
CA ILE A 419 15.38 -3.80 -20.34
C ILE A 419 15.66 -2.31 -20.58
N ASP A 420 14.68 -1.44 -20.33
CA ASP A 420 14.92 0.00 -20.33
C ASP A 420 15.21 0.52 -18.91
N PRO A 421 16.48 0.66 -18.51
CA PRO A 421 16.82 1.16 -17.18
C PRO A 421 16.37 2.61 -16.95
N GLN A 422 16.26 3.43 -18.02
CA GLN A 422 15.84 4.82 -17.91
C GLN A 422 14.38 4.93 -17.48
N TYR A 423 13.51 4.07 -18.02
CA TYR A 423 12.12 3.98 -17.58
C TYR A 423 12.02 3.69 -16.07
N TYR A 424 12.78 2.72 -15.56
CA TYR A 424 12.76 2.39 -14.13
C TYR A 424 13.32 3.52 -13.28
N LEU A 425 14.40 4.17 -13.73
CA LEU A 425 14.96 5.32 -13.02
C LEU A 425 13.93 6.46 -12.91
N GLU A 426 13.38 6.94 -14.02
CA GLU A 426 12.50 8.11 -14.04
C GLU A 426 11.10 7.83 -13.48
N ASN A 427 10.50 6.70 -13.84
CA ASN A 427 9.08 6.43 -13.55
C ASN A 427 8.86 5.62 -12.28
N GLN A 428 9.81 4.76 -11.90
CA GLN A 428 9.67 3.88 -10.74
C GLN A 428 10.47 4.40 -9.54
N ILE A 429 11.71 4.87 -9.73
CA ILE A 429 12.63 5.21 -8.63
C ILE A 429 12.60 6.70 -8.27
N SER A 430 12.66 7.61 -9.24
CA SER A 430 12.85 9.04 -8.96
C SER A 430 11.74 9.64 -8.11
N LYS A 431 10.48 9.42 -8.48
CA LYS A 431 9.33 10.05 -7.79
C LYS A 431 9.20 9.59 -6.33
N PRO A 432 9.28 8.30 -5.99
CA PRO A 432 9.24 7.87 -4.59
C PRO A 432 10.41 8.39 -3.75
N LEU A 433 11.62 8.42 -4.29
CA LEU A 433 12.78 8.90 -3.55
C LEU A 433 12.73 10.41 -3.32
N LEU A 434 12.37 11.21 -4.31
CA LEU A 434 12.21 12.66 -4.14
C LEU A 434 11.20 12.98 -3.04
N ARG A 435 10.07 12.27 -3.01
CA ARG A 435 9.07 12.43 -1.93
C ARG A 435 9.62 12.19 -0.52
N ILE A 436 10.63 11.34 -0.36
CA ILE A 436 11.22 10.99 0.93
C ILE A 436 12.36 11.96 1.29
N PHE A 437 13.19 12.30 0.31
CA PHE A 437 14.39 13.10 0.53
C PHE A 437 14.17 14.61 0.40
N ASP A 438 13.20 15.09 -0.37
CA ASP A 438 12.91 16.53 -0.52
C ASP A 438 12.59 17.22 0.84
N PRO A 439 11.83 16.60 1.77
CA PRO A 439 11.62 17.19 3.09
C PRO A 439 12.86 17.23 3.99
N ILE A 440 13.93 16.51 3.62
CA ILE A 440 15.14 16.32 4.43
C ILE A 440 16.32 17.10 3.83
N LEU A 441 16.46 17.10 2.50
CA LEU A 441 17.57 17.65 1.75
C LEU A 441 17.09 18.78 0.83
N LYS A 442 17.76 19.93 0.88
CA LYS A 442 17.40 21.11 0.04
C LYS A 442 17.50 20.86 -1.47
N ASN A 443 18.34 19.91 -1.91
CA ASN A 443 18.59 19.63 -3.34
C ASN A 443 18.66 18.12 -3.63
N ALA A 444 17.70 17.34 -3.11
CA ALA A 444 17.70 15.88 -3.21
C ALA A 444 17.86 15.36 -4.65
N SER A 445 17.17 15.99 -5.62
CA SER A 445 17.26 15.58 -7.04
C SER A 445 18.70 15.57 -7.58
N LYS A 446 19.45 16.66 -7.31
CA LYS A 446 20.83 16.80 -7.78
C LYS A 446 21.75 15.82 -7.07
N GLU A 447 21.54 15.60 -5.78
CA GLU A 447 22.39 14.72 -5.00
C GLU A 447 22.19 13.23 -5.33
N LEU A 448 20.95 12.82 -5.60
CA LEU A 448 20.60 11.42 -5.84
C LEU A 448 20.79 11.01 -7.31
N PHE A 449 20.41 11.85 -8.28
CA PHE A 449 20.33 11.45 -9.68
C PHE A 449 21.44 12.03 -10.58
N HIS A 450 22.20 13.01 -10.10
CA HIS A 450 23.33 13.57 -10.84
C HIS A 450 24.65 13.22 -10.15
N GLY A 451 25.53 12.53 -10.87
CA GLY A 451 26.84 12.17 -10.36
C GLY A 451 27.57 11.21 -11.27
N ASN A 452 28.74 10.74 -10.81
CA ASN A 452 29.53 9.78 -11.58
C ASN A 452 28.82 8.42 -11.70
N HIS A 453 27.96 8.07 -10.74
CA HIS A 453 27.20 6.82 -10.70
C HIS A 453 26.15 6.68 -11.82
N THR A 454 25.75 7.80 -12.45
CA THR A 454 24.79 7.79 -13.58
C THR A 454 25.41 7.96 -14.96
N ARG A 455 26.74 8.15 -15.06
CA ARG A 455 27.44 8.39 -16.33
C ARG A 455 27.67 7.12 -17.15
N SER A 456 27.79 5.97 -16.49
CA SER A 456 28.04 4.69 -17.13
C SER A 456 26.74 3.92 -17.28
N VAL A 457 26.33 3.69 -18.54
CA VAL A 457 25.12 2.92 -18.86
C VAL A 457 25.52 1.75 -19.74
N TYR A 458 25.26 0.54 -19.27
CA TYR A 458 25.49 -0.70 -20.03
C TYR A 458 24.16 -1.25 -20.49
N ILE A 459 24.03 -1.50 -21.80
CA ILE A 459 22.80 -2.00 -22.41
C ILE A 459 23.13 -3.27 -23.18
N SER A 460 22.49 -4.37 -22.80
CA SER A 460 22.62 -5.65 -23.50
C SER A 460 22.16 -5.55 -24.95
N THR A 461 22.89 -6.23 -25.84
CA THR A 461 22.52 -6.33 -27.25
C THR A 461 21.45 -7.40 -27.43
N PRO A 462 20.32 -7.12 -28.10
CA PRO A 462 19.27 -8.12 -28.32
C PRO A 462 19.76 -9.25 -29.22
N SER A 463 19.50 -10.50 -28.83
CA SER A 463 20.01 -11.68 -29.55
C SER A 463 19.26 -12.00 -30.85
N ASN A 464 17.96 -11.70 -30.94
CA ASN A 464 17.07 -12.19 -32.01
C ASN A 464 16.31 -11.10 -32.79
N SER A 465 16.88 -9.88 -32.94
CA SER A 465 16.25 -8.87 -33.81
C SER A 465 16.46 -9.22 -35.30
N GLY A 466 15.54 -8.79 -36.18
CA GLY A 466 15.62 -9.08 -37.62
C GLY A 466 16.93 -8.66 -38.29
N ILE A 467 17.59 -7.61 -37.79
CA ILE A 467 18.91 -7.16 -38.25
C ILE A 467 20.04 -7.97 -37.60
N MET A 468 19.89 -8.37 -36.33
CA MET A 468 20.91 -9.14 -35.60
C MET A 468 21.09 -10.57 -36.11
N LYS A 469 20.11 -11.14 -36.84
CA LYS A 469 20.27 -12.42 -37.53
C LYS A 469 21.35 -12.41 -38.61
N PHE A 470 21.71 -11.23 -39.13
CA PHE A 470 22.77 -11.05 -40.14
C PHE A 470 24.09 -10.56 -39.53
N ALA A 471 24.16 -10.34 -38.22
CA ALA A 471 25.36 -9.88 -37.54
C ALA A 471 26.34 -11.04 -37.32
N LYS A 472 27.57 -10.92 -37.86
CA LYS A 472 28.65 -11.89 -37.57
C LYS A 472 29.22 -11.57 -36.19
N LYS A 473 29.14 -12.52 -35.25
CA LYS A 473 29.70 -12.37 -33.90
C LYS A 473 31.23 -12.35 -33.98
N GLN A 474 31.83 -11.16 -33.91
CA GLN A 474 33.28 -11.03 -33.78
C GLN A 474 33.71 -11.32 -32.34
N LEU A 475 34.80 -12.07 -32.18
CA LEU A 475 35.36 -12.36 -30.87
C LEU A 475 36.05 -11.11 -30.31
N SER A 476 35.94 -10.94 -29.00
CA SER A 476 36.65 -9.91 -28.26
C SER A 476 37.57 -10.55 -27.21
N CYS A 477 38.68 -9.89 -26.94
CA CYS A 477 39.62 -10.22 -25.88
C CYS A 477 38.93 -10.23 -24.53
N LEU A 478 39.07 -11.31 -23.75
CA LEU A 478 38.47 -11.40 -22.43
C LEU A 478 39.04 -10.36 -21.44
N GLY A 479 40.30 -9.96 -21.61
CA GLY A 479 40.97 -8.99 -20.74
C GLY A 479 40.61 -7.52 -21.00
N CYS A 480 40.65 -7.08 -22.26
CA CYS A 480 40.49 -5.66 -22.61
C CYS A 480 39.34 -5.37 -23.59
N LYS A 481 38.56 -6.39 -23.99
CA LYS A 481 37.45 -6.29 -24.96
C LYS A 481 37.83 -5.79 -26.36
N ALA A 482 39.13 -5.67 -26.69
CA ALA A 482 39.59 -5.42 -28.05
C ALA A 482 39.15 -6.55 -29.01
N LEU A 483 38.86 -6.21 -30.26
CA LEU A 483 38.45 -7.19 -31.28
C LEU A 483 39.59 -8.14 -31.62
N ILE A 484 39.25 -9.41 -31.84
CA ILE A 484 40.18 -10.48 -32.21
C ILE A 484 39.75 -11.04 -33.57
N SER A 485 40.70 -11.15 -34.49
CA SER A 485 40.47 -11.61 -35.86
C SER A 485 40.44 -13.15 -35.98
N ASN A 486 41.14 -13.86 -35.09
CA ASN A 486 41.24 -15.32 -35.12
C ASN A 486 40.24 -15.98 -34.15
N GLU A 487 39.51 -16.97 -34.63
CA GLU A 487 38.50 -17.69 -33.85
C GLU A 487 39.10 -18.50 -32.68
N ASP A 488 40.37 -18.88 -32.78
CA ASP A 488 41.10 -19.64 -31.75
C ASP A 488 41.79 -18.77 -30.69
N GLN A 489 41.73 -17.44 -30.79
CA GLN A 489 42.39 -16.54 -29.84
C GLN A 489 41.43 -16.02 -28.75
N THR A 490 41.82 -16.25 -27.49
CA THR A 490 41.05 -15.83 -26.31
C THR A 490 41.45 -14.43 -25.83
N LEU A 491 42.72 -14.08 -26.02
CA LEU A 491 43.32 -12.81 -25.61
C LEU A 491 43.99 -12.10 -26.79
N CYS A 492 44.05 -10.78 -26.73
CA CYS A 492 44.89 -10.00 -27.64
C CYS A 492 46.36 -10.08 -27.22
N SER A 493 47.26 -9.69 -28.13
CA SER A 493 48.72 -9.65 -27.90
C SER A 493 49.12 -8.92 -26.61
N HIS A 494 48.43 -7.82 -26.28
CA HIS A 494 48.70 -7.03 -25.07
C HIS A 494 48.24 -7.73 -23.76
N CYS A 495 47.23 -8.60 -23.83
CA CYS A 495 46.72 -9.30 -22.63
C CYS A 495 47.36 -10.67 -22.40
N LYS A 496 48.20 -11.14 -23.33
CA LYS A 496 48.86 -12.45 -23.28
C LYS A 496 49.80 -12.62 -22.08
N GLY A 497 50.25 -11.53 -21.44
CA GLY A 497 51.03 -11.61 -20.20
C GLY A 497 50.20 -11.88 -18.93
N ARG A 498 48.86 -11.86 -19.01
CA ARG A 498 47.92 -11.99 -17.87
C ARG A 498 46.99 -13.19 -17.99
N GLU A 499 47.40 -14.24 -18.69
CA GLU A 499 46.51 -15.37 -19.01
C GLU A 499 46.05 -16.10 -17.76
N ALA A 500 46.99 -16.44 -16.87
CA ALA A 500 46.68 -17.13 -15.62
C ALA A 500 45.69 -16.34 -14.74
N GLU A 501 45.90 -15.03 -14.60
CA GLU A 501 45.02 -14.14 -13.83
C GLU A 501 43.59 -14.13 -14.42
N LEU A 502 43.48 -13.91 -15.74
CA LEU A 502 42.20 -13.83 -16.44
C LEU A 502 41.49 -15.19 -16.50
N TYR A 503 42.24 -16.28 -16.61
CA TYR A 503 41.70 -17.63 -16.54
C TYR A 503 41.13 -17.92 -15.15
N CYS A 504 41.92 -17.70 -14.08
CA CYS A 504 41.47 -17.85 -12.70
C CYS A 504 40.21 -17.04 -12.41
N LYS A 505 40.12 -15.80 -12.92
CA LYS A 505 38.92 -14.97 -12.81
C LYS A 505 37.71 -15.56 -13.55
N THR A 506 37.93 -16.13 -14.73
CA THR A 506 36.87 -16.78 -15.52
C THR A 506 36.35 -18.04 -14.80
N VAL A 507 37.26 -18.87 -14.29
CA VAL A 507 36.95 -20.08 -13.50
C VAL A 507 36.20 -19.71 -12.22
N ALA A 508 36.65 -18.68 -11.49
CA ALA A 508 35.97 -18.21 -10.28
C ALA A 508 34.53 -17.79 -10.57
N ASN A 509 34.29 -17.02 -11.64
CA ASN A 509 32.95 -16.61 -12.05
C ASN A 509 32.06 -17.81 -12.42
N VAL A 510 32.58 -18.81 -13.15
CA VAL A 510 31.83 -20.04 -13.45
C VAL A 510 31.48 -20.79 -12.17
N ARG A 511 32.44 -20.98 -11.27
CA ARG A 511 32.23 -21.65 -9.97
C ARG A 511 31.13 -20.97 -9.16
N GLU A 512 31.14 -19.65 -9.06
CA GLU A 512 30.09 -18.90 -8.35
C GLU A 512 28.70 -19.13 -8.95
N LEU A 513 28.60 -19.09 -10.29
CA LEU A 513 27.35 -19.33 -11.01
C LEU A 513 26.87 -20.78 -10.92
N GLU A 514 27.78 -21.77 -10.91
CA GLU A 514 27.45 -23.18 -10.70
C GLU A 514 26.90 -23.42 -9.29
N ILE A 515 27.53 -22.85 -8.25
CA ILE A 515 27.03 -22.93 -6.86
C ILE A 515 25.64 -22.29 -6.76
N LEU A 516 25.46 -21.12 -7.37
CA LEU A 516 24.16 -20.43 -7.37
C LEU A 516 23.10 -21.24 -8.12
N PHE A 517 23.42 -21.79 -9.28
CA PHE A 517 22.51 -22.64 -10.05
C PHE A 517 22.12 -23.89 -9.25
N GLY A 518 23.10 -24.62 -8.69
CA GLY A 518 22.88 -25.82 -7.91
C GLY A 518 22.02 -25.58 -6.67
N SER A 519 22.31 -24.52 -5.91
CA SER A 519 21.53 -24.16 -4.71
C SER A 519 20.07 -23.81 -5.02
N LEU A 520 19.83 -23.00 -6.06
CA LEU A 520 18.47 -22.59 -6.44
C LEU A 520 17.63 -23.77 -6.95
N TRP A 521 18.22 -24.68 -7.72
CA TRP A 521 17.51 -25.86 -8.24
C TRP A 521 17.29 -26.94 -7.18
N THR A 522 18.26 -27.16 -6.30
CA THR A 522 18.09 -28.08 -5.15
C THR A 522 16.98 -27.59 -4.23
N GLN A 523 16.94 -26.29 -3.91
CA GLN A 523 15.86 -25.71 -3.11
C GLN A 523 14.49 -25.89 -3.76
N CYS A 524 14.41 -25.87 -5.10
CA CYS A 524 13.18 -26.16 -5.82
C CYS A 524 12.72 -27.61 -5.68
N GLN A 525 13.66 -28.58 -5.70
CA GLN A 525 13.36 -30.00 -5.48
C GLN A 525 12.90 -30.26 -4.05
N GLU A 526 13.57 -29.66 -3.06
CA GLU A 526 13.17 -29.72 -1.65
C GLU A 526 11.76 -29.15 -1.45
N CYS A 527 11.47 -28.00 -2.07
CA CYS A 527 10.15 -27.36 -2.01
C CYS A 527 9.06 -28.22 -2.68
N GLN A 528 9.39 -28.92 -3.77
CA GLN A 528 8.49 -29.88 -4.43
C GLN A 528 8.28 -31.15 -3.58
N GLY A 529 9.26 -31.54 -2.77
CA GLY A 529 9.26 -32.76 -1.98
C GLY A 529 9.65 -34.02 -2.76
N SER A 530 10.09 -33.89 -4.02
CA SER A 530 10.53 -35.01 -4.86
C SER A 530 11.88 -34.71 -5.48
N LEU A 531 12.81 -35.66 -5.35
CA LEU A 531 14.14 -35.60 -5.98
C LEU A 531 14.16 -36.31 -7.35
N HIS A 532 13.11 -37.04 -7.69
CA HIS A 532 13.06 -37.94 -8.86
C HIS A 532 12.11 -37.47 -9.96
N GLN A 533 11.37 -36.38 -9.72
CA GLN A 533 10.42 -35.82 -10.68
C GLN A 533 10.89 -34.44 -11.15
N ASP A 534 10.45 -34.05 -12.34
CA ASP A 534 10.72 -32.72 -12.88
C ASP A 534 10.03 -31.64 -12.03
N VAL A 535 10.74 -30.53 -11.80
CA VAL A 535 10.19 -29.36 -11.11
C VAL A 535 9.34 -28.52 -12.06
N LEU A 536 8.04 -28.80 -12.12
CA LEU A 536 7.06 -28.04 -12.92
C LEU A 536 6.38 -26.91 -12.11
N CYS A 537 7.18 -26.07 -11.46
CA CYS A 537 6.67 -24.93 -10.68
C CYS A 537 6.52 -23.68 -11.57
N THR A 538 5.34 -23.05 -11.56
CA THR A 538 5.04 -21.78 -12.25
C THR A 538 4.66 -20.65 -11.28
N SER A 539 4.98 -20.82 -9.98
CA SER A 539 4.65 -19.85 -8.94
C SER A 539 5.40 -18.52 -9.15
N ARG A 540 4.69 -17.53 -9.68
CA ARG A 540 5.21 -16.19 -9.97
C ARG A 540 5.51 -15.37 -8.71
N ASP A 541 4.94 -15.77 -7.56
CA ASP A 541 5.20 -15.16 -6.25
C ASP A 541 6.45 -15.73 -5.56
N CYS A 542 7.00 -16.83 -6.07
CA CYS A 542 8.21 -17.42 -5.53
C CYS A 542 9.44 -16.56 -5.90
N PRO A 543 10.26 -16.13 -4.93
CA PRO A 543 11.46 -15.32 -5.22
C PRO A 543 12.51 -16.09 -6.02
N ILE A 544 12.47 -17.42 -6.01
CA ILE A 544 13.40 -18.29 -6.75
C ILE A 544 12.99 -18.45 -8.22
N PHE A 545 11.71 -18.26 -8.54
CA PHE A 545 11.16 -18.65 -9.85
C PHE A 545 11.88 -18.01 -11.05
N TYR A 546 12.07 -16.69 -11.05
CA TYR A 546 12.82 -16.00 -12.10
C TYR A 546 14.34 -16.16 -11.93
N ARG A 547 14.82 -16.19 -10.67
CA ARG A 547 16.25 -16.30 -10.34
C ARG A 547 16.87 -17.59 -10.85
N ARG A 548 16.19 -18.74 -10.72
CA ARG A 548 16.69 -20.04 -11.21
C ARG A 548 16.85 -20.08 -12.74
N LYS A 549 15.94 -19.42 -13.47
CA LYS A 549 16.00 -19.31 -14.93
C LYS A 549 17.13 -18.38 -15.37
N LYS A 550 17.32 -17.26 -14.66
CA LYS A 550 18.46 -16.37 -14.88
C LYS A 550 19.79 -17.08 -14.59
N ALA A 551 19.93 -17.73 -13.44
CA ALA A 551 21.15 -18.45 -13.06
C ALA A 551 21.51 -19.56 -14.04
N GLN A 552 20.52 -20.31 -14.54
CA GLN A 552 20.72 -21.32 -15.59
C GLN A 552 21.37 -20.71 -16.84
N LYS A 553 20.87 -19.54 -17.24
CA LYS A 553 21.28 -18.85 -18.46
C LYS A 553 22.63 -18.16 -18.30
N ASP A 554 22.86 -17.48 -17.19
CA ASP A 554 24.14 -16.85 -16.85
C ASP A 554 25.26 -17.91 -16.72
N MET A 555 24.98 -19.06 -16.12
CA MET A 555 25.92 -20.19 -16.04
C MET A 555 26.27 -20.75 -17.43
N ALA A 556 25.28 -20.95 -18.30
CA ALA A 556 25.53 -21.41 -19.68
C ALA A 556 26.42 -20.43 -20.46
N GLU A 557 26.18 -19.12 -20.34
CA GLU A 557 27.02 -18.09 -20.97
C GLU A 557 28.43 -18.03 -20.39
N ALA A 558 28.59 -18.17 -19.07
CA ALA A 558 29.88 -18.18 -18.41
C ALA A 558 30.71 -19.43 -18.80
N LYS A 559 30.06 -20.58 -18.94
CA LYS A 559 30.70 -21.82 -19.42
C LYS A 559 31.23 -21.67 -20.84
N LEU A 560 30.45 -21.07 -21.75
CA LEU A 560 30.91 -20.76 -23.11
C LEU A 560 32.13 -19.82 -23.13
N GLN A 561 32.25 -18.91 -22.15
CA GLN A 561 33.44 -18.06 -22.02
C GLN A 561 34.65 -18.85 -21.51
N LEU A 562 34.43 -19.81 -20.60
CA LEU A 562 35.47 -20.69 -20.09
C LEU A 562 36.00 -21.63 -21.18
N ASP A 563 35.12 -22.17 -22.03
CA ASP A 563 35.48 -23.08 -23.14
C ASP A 563 36.38 -22.43 -24.20
N ARG A 564 36.50 -21.09 -24.20
CA ARG A 564 37.48 -20.38 -25.04
C ARG A 564 38.92 -20.65 -24.59
N TRP A 565 39.13 -20.97 -23.33
CA TRP A 565 40.46 -21.31 -22.83
C TRP A 565 40.80 -22.75 -23.21
N LYS A 566 41.41 -22.92 -24.38
CA LYS A 566 42.02 -24.18 -24.80
C LYS A 566 43.42 -24.26 -24.17
N PHE A 567 43.57 -25.06 -23.13
CA PHE A 567 44.86 -25.45 -22.57
C PHE A 567 45.21 -26.87 -22.99
#